data_AF-A0A9W6GIN5-F1
#
_entry.id   AF-A0A9W6GIN5-F1
#
_cell.length_a   1.000
_cell.length_b   1.000
_cell.length_c   1.000
_cell.angle_alpha   90.00
_cell.angle_beta   90.00
_cell.angle_gamma   90.00
#
_symmetry.space_group_name_H-M   'P 1'
#
loop_
_entity.id
_entity.type
_entity.pdbx_description
1 polymer ?
#
loop_
_entity_poly.entity_id
_entity_poly.type
_entity_poly.pdbx_seq_one_letter_code
_entity_poly.pdbx_strand_id
1 'polypeptide(L)'
;MLKITEKIIKKSMSIFRDYFNSISDILENKFNSIKSIEHSTDKGELCEIFIKEFFDHSLSDIYRVIRGGQIVNIDGLKSKQLDVLLISKNSLRIFNEKGIYPVESVFGVFSITSYLDKRKFLICNEEFESIPKINLKIHTSILSRDKIIEQWKKLVPFKCVFAYNGDINEEWATELNEIVNKNSESKIFLPDIILVNKKAMITKLIEKPTKTSDGKTIETDFFYTRFGDNPESYNFYGAGLEHVLVRLYNLCNWQFFITPEYHEYFNKDMSNS
;
A
#
# COMPACT_ATOMS: atom_id res chain seq x y z
N MET A 1 -46.42 -13.67 -36.28
CA MET A 1 -45.26 -14.54 -36.09
C MET A 1 -44.07 -13.69 -35.62
N LEU A 2 -44.20 -13.14 -34.42
CA LEU A 2 -43.30 -12.15 -33.80
C LEU A 2 -42.91 -12.72 -32.43
N LYS A 3 -41.68 -13.20 -32.29
CA LYS A 3 -40.99 -13.45 -31.01
C LYS A 3 -39.48 -13.60 -31.25
N ILE A 4 -38.90 -12.57 -31.89
CA ILE A 4 -37.51 -12.21 -31.60
C ILE A 4 -37.62 -11.35 -30.35
N THR A 5 -37.87 -11.99 -29.20
CA THR A 5 -37.82 -11.29 -27.93
C THR A 5 -36.36 -11.20 -27.57
N GLU A 6 -35.80 -10.03 -27.86
CA GLU A 6 -34.57 -9.47 -27.35
C GLU A 6 -34.24 -10.02 -25.96
N LYS A 7 -33.37 -11.03 -25.93
CA LYS A 7 -32.61 -11.36 -24.73
C LYS A 7 -31.41 -10.42 -24.69
N ILE A 8 -31.68 -9.11 -24.67
CA ILE A 8 -30.74 -8.13 -24.15
C ILE A 8 -30.68 -8.43 -22.67
N ILE A 9 -29.78 -9.35 -22.29
CA ILE A 9 -29.31 -9.45 -20.92
C ILE A 9 -28.72 -8.08 -20.65
N LYS A 10 -29.49 -7.25 -19.95
CA LYS A 10 -29.10 -5.95 -19.45
C LYS A 10 -27.93 -6.23 -18.50
N LYS A 11 -26.70 -6.27 -19.04
CA LYS A 11 -25.48 -6.36 -18.25
C LYS A 11 -25.50 -5.13 -17.37
N SER A 12 -25.92 -5.30 -16.12
CA SER A 12 -25.87 -4.26 -15.11
C SER A 12 -24.41 -3.85 -14.99
N MET A 13 -24.01 -2.78 -15.67
CA MET A 13 -22.67 -2.20 -15.57
C MET A 13 -22.47 -1.80 -14.10
N SER A 14 -21.48 -2.43 -13.47
CA SER A 14 -21.14 -2.14 -12.09
C SER A 14 -20.18 -0.97 -12.13
N ILE A 15 -20.71 0.25 -11.91
CA ILE A 15 -19.97 1.51 -12.03
C ILE A 15 -18.60 1.44 -11.33
N PHE A 16 -18.56 0.96 -10.08
CA PHE A 16 -17.31 0.85 -9.31
C PHE A 16 -16.33 -0.15 -9.92
N ARG A 17 -16.82 -1.32 -10.31
CA ARG A 17 -16.00 -2.35 -10.95
C ARG A 17 -15.39 -1.86 -12.25
N ASP A 18 -16.22 -1.25 -13.09
CA ASP A 18 -15.82 -0.74 -14.40
C ASP A 18 -14.83 0.41 -14.24
N TYR A 19 -15.02 1.28 -13.24
CA TYR A 19 -14.09 2.35 -12.88
C TYR A 19 -12.71 1.80 -12.50
N PHE A 20 -12.63 0.86 -11.56
CA PHE A 20 -11.36 0.30 -11.10
C PHE A 20 -10.65 -0.55 -12.15
N ASN A 21 -11.40 -1.31 -12.95
CA ASN A 21 -10.84 -1.99 -14.12
C ASN A 21 -10.25 -0.97 -15.11
N SER A 22 -10.94 0.15 -15.36
CA SER A 22 -10.44 1.22 -16.24
C SER A 22 -9.15 1.84 -15.71
N ILE A 23 -9.01 2.03 -14.39
CA ILE A 23 -7.75 2.50 -13.80
C ILE A 23 -6.62 1.49 -14.05
N SER A 24 -6.86 0.20 -13.79
CA SER A 24 -5.89 -0.86 -14.09
C SER A 24 -5.48 -0.89 -15.56
N ASP A 25 -6.41 -0.66 -16.48
CA ASP A 25 -6.15 -0.55 -17.91
C ASP A 25 -5.31 0.69 -18.26
N ILE A 26 -5.61 1.84 -17.65
CA ILE A 26 -4.83 3.08 -17.84
C ILE A 26 -3.38 2.87 -17.38
N LEU A 27 -3.17 2.28 -16.20
CA LEU A 27 -1.84 1.99 -15.67
C LEU A 27 -1.08 1.02 -16.59
N GLU A 28 -1.74 -0.06 -17.04
CA GLU A 28 -1.18 -1.02 -18.00
C GLU A 28 -0.77 -0.33 -19.32
N ASN A 29 -1.63 0.52 -19.86
CA ASN A 29 -1.36 1.24 -21.11
C ASN A 29 -0.22 2.23 -20.98
N LYS A 30 -0.16 2.99 -19.87
CA LYS A 30 0.98 3.86 -19.56
C LYS A 30 2.28 3.06 -19.49
N PHE A 31 2.27 1.93 -18.79
CA PHE A 31 3.44 1.04 -18.73
C PHE A 31 3.84 0.47 -20.10
N ASN A 32 2.86 0.05 -20.91
CA ASN A 32 3.10 -0.44 -22.26
C ASN A 32 3.77 0.61 -23.15
N SER A 33 3.41 1.89 -23.00
CA SER A 33 4.00 2.98 -23.79
C SER A 33 5.49 3.20 -23.51
N ILE A 34 5.99 2.76 -22.36
CA ILE A 34 7.39 2.93 -21.93
C ILE A 34 8.20 1.63 -22.01
N LYS A 35 7.62 0.53 -22.52
CA LYS A 35 8.29 -0.78 -22.56
C LYS A 35 9.59 -0.78 -23.36
N SER A 36 9.67 0.06 -24.40
CA SER A 36 10.83 0.19 -25.29
C SER A 36 11.95 1.08 -24.74
N ILE A 37 11.78 1.71 -23.58
CA ILE A 37 12.85 2.49 -22.93
C ILE A 37 13.91 1.51 -22.40
N GLU A 38 15.14 1.64 -22.89
CA GLU A 38 16.27 0.75 -22.56
C GLU A 38 16.86 1.03 -21.17
N HIS A 39 16.88 2.31 -20.74
CA HIS A 39 17.39 2.69 -19.44
C HIS A 39 16.43 2.29 -18.31
N SER A 40 16.85 1.32 -17.51
CA SER A 40 16.04 0.75 -16.42
C SER A 40 15.68 1.78 -15.34
N THR A 41 16.56 2.75 -15.07
CA THR A 41 16.33 3.86 -14.14
C THR A 41 15.17 4.75 -14.60
N ASP A 42 15.19 5.21 -15.84
CA ASP A 42 14.15 6.06 -16.42
C ASP A 42 12.79 5.34 -16.43
N LYS A 43 12.80 4.05 -16.76
CA LYS A 43 11.62 3.21 -16.72
C LYS A 43 11.04 3.08 -15.32
N GLY A 44 11.90 2.90 -14.31
CA GLY A 44 11.50 2.88 -12.90
C GLY A 44 10.88 4.23 -12.49
N GLU A 45 11.52 5.32 -12.87
CA GLU A 45 11.05 6.67 -12.56
C GLU A 45 9.65 6.94 -13.13
N LEU A 46 9.41 6.55 -14.39
CA LEU A 46 8.11 6.68 -15.03
C LEU A 46 7.03 5.82 -14.37
N CYS A 47 7.38 4.60 -13.95
CA CYS A 47 6.47 3.74 -13.18
C CYS A 47 6.02 4.43 -11.88
N GLU A 48 6.93 5.06 -11.16
CA GLU A 48 6.60 5.83 -9.96
C GLU A 48 5.71 7.05 -10.26
N ILE A 49 5.97 7.76 -11.37
CA ILE A 49 5.15 8.90 -11.82
C ILE A 49 3.71 8.46 -12.05
N PHE A 50 3.50 7.37 -12.76
CA PHE A 50 2.15 6.88 -13.08
C PHE A 50 1.35 6.52 -11.82
N ILE A 51 2.01 5.91 -10.83
CA ILE A 51 1.37 5.59 -9.55
C ILE A 51 1.14 6.84 -8.70
N LYS A 52 2.07 7.80 -8.71
CA LYS A 52 1.86 9.10 -8.07
C LYS A 52 0.62 9.79 -8.64
N GLU A 53 0.50 9.86 -9.96
CA GLU A 53 -0.65 10.46 -10.63
C GLU A 53 -1.96 9.77 -10.25
N PHE A 54 -1.98 8.44 -10.16
CA PHE A 54 -3.14 7.69 -9.69
C PHE A 54 -3.54 8.09 -8.27
N PHE A 55 -2.58 8.17 -7.34
CA PHE A 55 -2.86 8.58 -5.97
C PHE A 55 -3.25 10.06 -5.86
N ASP A 56 -2.64 10.95 -6.64
CA ASP A 56 -3.03 12.36 -6.66
C ASP A 56 -4.48 12.51 -7.13
N HIS A 57 -4.91 11.80 -8.17
CA HIS A 57 -6.30 11.85 -8.62
C HIS A 57 -7.27 11.24 -7.61
N SER A 58 -6.84 10.20 -6.88
CA SER A 58 -7.73 9.42 -6.02
C SER A 58 -7.78 9.89 -4.57
N LEU A 59 -6.71 10.52 -4.06
CA LEU A 59 -6.48 10.76 -2.63
C LEU A 59 -5.86 12.13 -2.27
N SER A 60 -5.61 13.03 -3.23
CA SER A 60 -4.87 14.30 -2.98
C SER A 60 -5.52 15.26 -1.97
N ASP A 61 -6.82 15.11 -1.70
CA ASP A 61 -7.50 15.91 -0.69
C ASP A 61 -7.12 15.50 0.74
N ILE A 62 -6.62 14.28 0.91
CA ILE A 62 -6.34 13.67 2.21
C ILE A 62 -4.83 13.53 2.42
N TYR A 63 -4.12 13.10 1.39
CA TYR A 63 -2.69 12.83 1.44
C TYR A 63 -1.92 13.73 0.48
N ARG A 64 -0.68 14.04 0.88
CA ARG A 64 0.33 14.49 -0.07
C ARG A 64 1.11 13.27 -0.54
N VAL A 65 1.20 13.09 -1.85
CA VAL A 65 1.95 12.01 -2.48
C VAL A 65 3.37 12.46 -2.78
N ILE A 66 4.35 11.84 -2.14
CA ILE A 66 5.77 12.14 -2.28
C ILE A 66 6.44 11.01 -3.05
N ARG A 67 7.21 11.34 -4.09
CA ARG A 67 8.09 10.40 -4.80
C ARG A 67 9.50 10.47 -4.24
N GLY A 68 10.04 9.32 -3.87
CA GLY A 68 11.31 9.20 -3.19
C GLY A 68 11.24 9.82 -1.79
N GLY A 69 11.53 9.04 -0.76
CA GLY A 69 11.63 9.59 0.59
C GLY A 69 12.18 8.59 1.59
N GLN A 70 12.63 9.12 2.72
CA GLN A 70 13.03 8.32 3.87
C GLN A 70 12.15 8.66 5.07
N ILE A 71 11.95 7.68 5.93
CA ILE A 71 11.22 7.81 7.18
C ILE A 71 12.23 7.87 8.31
N VAL A 72 12.04 8.80 9.24
CA VAL A 72 12.91 8.98 10.40
C VAL A 72 12.11 8.92 11.70
N ASN A 73 12.73 8.43 12.77
CA ASN A 73 12.19 8.57 14.12
C ASN A 73 12.96 9.64 14.91
N ILE A 74 12.54 9.88 16.15
CA ILE A 74 13.17 10.88 17.03
C ILE A 74 14.66 10.64 17.30
N ASP A 75 15.14 9.39 17.21
CA ASP A 75 16.55 9.07 17.46
C ASP A 75 17.43 9.27 16.22
N GLY A 76 16.85 9.70 15.09
CA GLY A 76 17.55 9.87 13.82
C GLY A 76 17.74 8.55 13.06
N LEU A 77 17.10 7.45 13.47
CA LEU A 77 17.11 6.21 12.70
C LEU A 77 16.29 6.40 11.43
N LYS A 78 16.89 6.10 10.27
CA LYS A 78 16.30 6.30 8.95
C LYS A 78 15.99 4.98 8.26
N SER A 79 14.87 4.92 7.56
CA SER A 79 14.57 3.85 6.62
C SER A 79 15.49 3.92 5.38
N LYS A 80 15.52 2.83 4.61
CA LYS A 80 15.93 2.87 3.20
C LYS A 80 15.01 3.84 2.43
N GLN A 81 15.45 4.25 1.24
CA GLN A 81 14.63 5.05 0.34
C GLN A 81 13.43 4.22 -0.13
N LEU A 82 12.24 4.81 -0.07
CA LEU A 82 10.99 4.23 -0.54
C LEU A 82 10.52 5.01 -1.78
N ASP A 83 9.85 4.32 -2.70
CA ASP A 83 9.51 4.88 -4.01
C ASP A 83 8.40 5.92 -3.92
N VAL A 84 7.33 5.62 -3.18
CA VAL A 84 6.24 6.56 -2.90
C VAL A 84 5.83 6.53 -1.42
N LEU A 85 5.67 7.72 -0.85
CA LEU A 85 5.15 7.94 0.50
C LEU A 85 3.84 8.73 0.41
N LEU A 86 2.85 8.32 1.21
CA LEU A 86 1.62 9.06 1.45
C LEU A 86 1.69 9.65 2.86
N ILE A 87 1.77 10.99 2.93
CA ILE A 87 1.82 11.72 4.20
C ILE A 87 0.53 12.50 4.39
N SER A 88 0.09 12.70 5.64
CA SER A 88 -1.09 13.54 5.90
C SER A 88 -0.87 14.94 5.33
N LYS A 89 -1.88 15.51 4.67
CA LYS A 89 -1.81 16.85 4.05
C LYS A 89 -1.48 17.96 5.05
N ASN A 90 -1.79 17.75 6.33
CA ASN A 90 -1.52 18.67 7.44
C ASN A 90 -0.10 18.54 8.02
N SER A 91 0.72 17.61 7.51
CA SER A 91 2.10 17.40 7.99
C SER A 91 3.02 18.53 7.56
N LEU A 92 3.98 18.88 8.43
CA LEU A 92 5.00 19.88 8.11
C LEU A 92 5.85 19.40 6.94
N ARG A 93 6.08 20.30 5.98
CA ARG A 93 7.02 20.06 4.88
C ARG A 93 8.39 20.55 5.30
N ILE A 94 9.25 19.64 5.74
CA ILE A 94 10.60 20.01 6.19
C ILE A 94 11.59 20.06 5.01
N PHE A 95 11.33 19.33 3.91
CA PHE A 95 12.19 19.30 2.72
C PHE A 95 11.39 19.26 1.41
N ASN A 96 12.02 19.65 0.30
CA ASN A 96 11.52 19.39 -1.06
C ASN A 96 11.75 17.91 -1.46
N GLU A 97 11.27 17.51 -2.63
CA GLU A 97 11.25 16.12 -3.16
C GLU A 97 12.48 15.28 -2.75
N LYS A 98 12.29 13.99 -2.44
CA LYS A 98 13.30 13.13 -1.78
C LYS A 98 13.65 13.56 -0.35
N GLY A 99 12.62 14.00 0.38
CA GLY A 99 12.73 14.47 1.76
C GLY A 99 12.79 13.35 2.81
N ILE A 100 12.99 13.78 4.05
CA ILE A 100 12.93 12.95 5.25
C ILE A 100 11.66 13.33 6.03
N TYR A 101 10.89 12.33 6.45
CA TYR A 101 9.60 12.52 7.11
C TYR A 101 9.54 11.77 8.45
N PRO A 102 9.04 12.41 9.53
CA PRO A 102 8.76 11.72 10.79
C PRO A 102 7.81 10.54 10.56
N VAL A 103 8.11 9.40 11.15
CA VAL A 103 7.33 8.16 10.98
C VAL A 103 5.85 8.34 11.31
N GLU A 104 5.52 9.21 12.26
CA GLU A 104 4.15 9.51 12.68
C GLU A 104 3.34 10.24 11.60
N SER A 105 4.02 10.88 10.64
CA SER A 105 3.38 11.64 9.54
C SER A 105 3.09 10.80 8.30
N VAL A 106 3.63 9.57 8.24
CA VAL A 106 3.57 8.70 7.05
C VAL A 106 2.50 7.63 7.22
N PHE A 107 1.49 7.67 6.36
CA PHE A 107 0.31 6.80 6.43
C PHE A 107 0.38 5.62 5.45
N GLY A 108 1.08 5.80 4.33
CA GLY A 108 1.28 4.76 3.33
C GLY A 108 2.69 4.81 2.73
N VAL A 109 3.24 3.64 2.42
CA VAL A 109 4.53 3.46 1.76
C VAL A 109 4.41 2.43 0.66
N PHE A 110 5.05 2.70 -0.46
CA PHE A 110 4.95 1.89 -1.67
C PHE A 110 6.34 1.61 -2.23
N SER A 111 6.59 0.35 -2.54
CA SER A 111 7.67 -0.07 -3.43
C SER A 111 7.06 -0.42 -4.78
N ILE A 112 7.55 0.18 -5.85
CA ILE A 112 6.98 0.15 -7.20
C ILE A 112 8.00 -0.49 -8.13
N THR A 113 7.58 -1.51 -8.87
CA THR A 113 8.45 -2.18 -9.84
C THR A 113 7.74 -2.44 -11.17
N SER A 114 8.51 -2.44 -12.26
CA SER A 114 7.99 -2.85 -13.56
C SER A 114 7.71 -4.35 -13.62
N TYR A 115 8.57 -5.15 -12.99
CA TYR A 115 8.45 -6.60 -12.90
C TYR A 115 8.76 -7.07 -11.47
N LEU A 116 7.88 -7.87 -10.89
CA LEU A 116 8.06 -8.45 -9.56
C LEU A 116 8.47 -9.91 -9.67
N ASP A 117 9.73 -10.18 -9.37
CA ASP A 117 10.24 -11.53 -9.11
C ASP A 117 10.52 -11.71 -7.61
N LYS A 118 10.90 -12.92 -7.21
CA LYS A 118 11.15 -13.25 -5.80
C LYS A 118 12.28 -12.39 -5.20
N ARG A 119 13.32 -12.11 -5.97
CA ARG A 119 14.48 -11.33 -5.52
C ARG A 119 14.07 -9.88 -5.24
N LYS A 120 13.31 -9.27 -6.15
CA LYS A 120 12.79 -7.90 -6.01
C LYS A 120 11.81 -7.81 -4.85
N PHE A 121 10.99 -8.84 -4.66
CA PHE A 121 10.10 -8.93 -3.49
C PHE A 121 10.88 -8.90 -2.16
N LEU A 122 11.96 -9.67 -2.03
CA LEU A 122 12.80 -9.65 -0.83
C LEU A 122 13.42 -8.28 -0.57
N ILE A 123 13.88 -7.59 -1.63
CA ILE A 123 14.39 -6.21 -1.52
C ILE A 123 13.31 -5.27 -0.97
N CYS A 124 12.07 -5.34 -1.50
CA CYS A 124 10.96 -4.54 -0.99
C CYS A 124 10.64 -4.86 0.47
N ASN A 125 10.77 -6.11 0.89
CA ASN A 125 10.57 -6.48 2.29
C ASN A 125 11.64 -5.86 3.20
N GLU A 126 12.91 -5.88 2.80
CA GLU A 126 13.98 -5.21 3.55
C GLU A 126 13.79 -3.68 3.62
N GLU A 127 13.25 -3.07 2.56
CA GLU A 127 12.88 -1.65 2.56
C GLU A 127 11.83 -1.37 3.64
N PHE A 128 10.79 -2.20 3.74
CA PHE A 128 9.75 -2.04 4.76
C PHE A 128 10.22 -2.37 6.18
N GLU A 129 11.07 -3.37 6.36
CA GLU A 129 11.68 -3.71 7.66
C GLU A 129 12.55 -2.58 8.20
N SER A 130 13.15 -1.78 7.33
CA SER A 130 13.97 -0.63 7.74
C SER A 130 13.17 0.54 8.32
N ILE A 131 11.84 0.52 8.24
CA ILE A 131 10.99 1.60 8.75
C ILE A 131 11.02 1.59 10.30
N PRO A 132 11.46 2.68 10.96
CA PRO A 132 11.58 2.69 12.40
C PRO A 132 10.20 2.65 13.07
N LYS A 133 9.99 1.68 13.97
CA LYS A 133 8.73 1.47 14.72
C LYS A 133 8.87 1.73 16.23
N ILE A 134 9.96 2.35 16.63
CA ILE A 134 10.31 2.63 18.04
C ILE A 134 10.37 4.13 18.31
N ASN A 135 10.20 4.49 19.58
CA ASN A 135 10.27 5.87 20.07
C ASN A 135 9.37 6.85 19.31
N LEU A 136 8.13 6.42 19.06
CA LEU A 136 7.11 7.22 18.39
C LEU A 136 6.71 8.42 19.26
N LYS A 137 6.71 9.61 18.66
CA LYS A 137 6.36 10.90 19.27
C LYS A 137 5.01 11.37 18.78
N ILE A 138 4.00 10.76 19.38
CA ILE A 138 2.59 10.96 19.05
C ILE A 138 1.90 11.68 20.21
N HIS A 139 1.28 12.80 19.88
CA HIS A 139 0.29 13.44 20.72
C HIS A 139 -1.09 12.86 20.40
N THR A 140 -1.86 12.54 21.43
CA THR A 140 -3.24 12.05 21.31
C THR A 140 -4.10 12.64 22.41
N SER A 141 -5.33 13.02 22.06
CA SER A 141 -6.33 13.58 22.99
C SER A 141 -7.12 12.52 23.77
N ILE A 142 -6.85 11.23 23.55
CA ILE A 142 -7.61 10.10 24.10
C ILE A 142 -6.87 9.47 25.30
N LEU A 143 -7.63 9.07 26.32
CA LEU A 143 -7.15 8.46 27.58
C LEU A 143 -6.49 7.06 27.45
N SER A 144 -5.99 6.66 26.28
CA SER A 144 -5.38 5.33 26.08
C SER A 144 -4.22 5.36 25.07
N ARG A 145 -3.21 6.19 25.36
CA ARG A 145 -2.04 6.40 24.50
C ARG A 145 -1.34 5.10 24.10
N ASP A 146 -1.10 4.17 25.03
CA ASP A 146 -0.35 2.94 24.75
C ASP A 146 -1.10 2.03 23.76
N LYS A 147 -2.41 1.84 23.97
CA LYS A 147 -3.27 1.08 23.06
C LYS A 147 -3.31 1.70 21.66
N ILE A 148 -3.34 3.03 21.60
CA ILE A 148 -3.29 3.78 20.34
C ILE A 148 -1.96 3.55 19.62
N ILE A 149 -0.84 3.63 20.34
CA ILE A 149 0.49 3.39 19.80
C ILE A 149 0.63 1.95 19.29
N GLU A 150 0.15 0.97 20.03
CA GLU A 150 0.18 -0.44 19.60
C GLU A 150 -0.62 -0.68 18.31
N GLN A 151 -1.82 -0.10 18.23
CA GLN A 151 -2.65 -0.19 17.02
C GLN A 151 -1.99 0.54 15.85
N TRP A 152 -1.45 1.73 16.10
CA TRP A 152 -0.73 2.49 15.09
C TRP A 152 0.45 1.70 14.52
N LYS A 153 1.29 1.08 15.37
CA LYS A 153 2.42 0.26 14.92
C LYS A 153 2.01 -0.88 13.98
N LYS A 154 0.86 -1.51 14.27
CA LYS A 154 0.30 -2.61 13.46
C LYS A 154 -0.25 -2.15 12.12
N LEU A 155 -0.83 -0.95 12.07
CA LEU A 155 -1.62 -0.47 10.94
C LEU A 155 -0.91 0.55 10.05
N VAL A 156 0.04 1.31 10.60
CA VAL A 156 0.63 2.50 9.98
C VAL A 156 2.17 2.45 10.01
N PRO A 157 2.87 2.67 8.88
CA PRO A 157 2.29 2.92 7.57
C PRO A 157 1.71 1.64 6.95
N PHE A 158 0.69 1.82 6.11
CA PHE A 158 0.25 0.81 5.15
C PHE A 158 1.36 0.57 4.13
N LYS A 159 1.76 -0.69 3.96
CA LYS A 159 2.87 -1.09 3.09
C LYS A 159 2.34 -1.81 1.86
N CYS A 160 2.69 -1.36 0.68
CA CYS A 160 2.25 -1.96 -0.57
C CYS A 160 3.42 -2.20 -1.52
N VAL A 161 3.57 -3.43 -1.99
CA VAL A 161 4.38 -3.69 -3.18
C VAL A 161 3.45 -3.63 -4.38
N PHE A 162 3.69 -2.69 -5.29
CA PHE A 162 2.96 -2.59 -6.55
C PHE A 162 3.88 -2.98 -7.72
N ALA A 163 3.37 -3.82 -8.61
CA ALA A 163 4.06 -4.15 -9.84
C ALA A 163 3.13 -4.15 -11.04
N TYR A 164 3.65 -3.73 -12.19
CA TYR A 164 2.91 -3.80 -13.46
C TYR A 164 2.83 -5.22 -14.01
N ASN A 165 3.86 -6.03 -13.78
CA ASN A 165 3.91 -7.44 -14.14
C ASN A 165 4.75 -8.21 -13.09
N GLY A 166 4.78 -9.54 -13.16
CA GLY A 166 5.59 -10.35 -12.24
C GLY A 166 5.05 -11.76 -12.01
N ASP A 167 5.79 -12.54 -11.23
CA ASP A 167 5.59 -13.99 -11.01
C ASP A 167 4.94 -14.32 -9.66
N ILE A 168 4.13 -13.41 -9.13
CA ILE A 168 3.38 -13.63 -7.89
C ILE A 168 2.52 -14.90 -8.00
N ASN A 169 2.55 -15.72 -6.94
CA ASN A 169 1.81 -16.97 -6.84
C ASN A 169 1.40 -17.26 -5.39
N GLU A 170 0.68 -18.37 -5.18
CA GLU A 170 0.20 -18.78 -3.87
C GLU A 170 1.32 -19.20 -2.89
N GLU A 171 2.43 -19.76 -3.40
CA GLU A 171 3.57 -20.19 -2.58
C GLU A 171 4.16 -19.02 -1.79
N TRP A 172 4.19 -17.82 -2.36
CA TRP A 172 4.68 -16.63 -1.66
C TRP A 172 3.80 -16.27 -0.46
N ALA A 173 2.48 -16.48 -0.54
CA ALA A 173 1.60 -16.28 0.60
C ALA A 173 1.86 -17.33 1.68
N THR A 174 2.09 -18.59 1.30
CA THR A 174 2.49 -19.67 2.23
C THR A 174 3.78 -19.33 2.96
N GLU A 175 4.82 -18.89 2.25
CA GLU A 175 6.09 -18.48 2.85
C GLU A 175 5.92 -17.32 3.84
N LEU A 176 5.10 -16.31 3.50
CA LEU A 176 4.81 -15.20 4.43
C LEU A 176 4.09 -15.66 5.69
N ASN A 177 3.16 -16.60 5.55
CA ASN A 177 2.50 -17.23 6.70
C ASN A 177 3.50 -18.01 7.57
N GLU A 178 4.45 -18.73 6.96
CA GLU A 178 5.51 -19.42 7.71
C GLU A 178 6.42 -18.46 8.49
N ILE A 179 6.76 -17.30 7.90
CA ILE A 179 7.53 -16.25 8.59
C ILE A 179 6.77 -15.77 9.83
N VAL A 180 5.48 -15.47 9.70
CA VAL A 180 4.66 -15.02 10.84
C VAL A 180 4.46 -16.12 11.88
N ASN A 181 4.29 -17.37 11.47
CA ASN A 181 4.17 -18.50 12.39
C ASN A 181 5.46 -18.73 13.19
N LYS A 182 6.63 -18.49 12.60
CA LYS A 182 7.94 -18.57 13.28
C LYS A 182 8.17 -17.38 14.21
N ASN A 183 7.75 -16.18 13.83
CA ASN A 183 7.86 -14.97 14.63
C ASN A 183 6.65 -14.05 14.38
N SER A 184 5.67 -14.06 15.29
CA SER A 184 4.44 -13.27 15.13
C SER A 184 4.68 -11.75 15.06
N GLU A 185 5.78 -11.26 15.65
CA GLU A 185 6.13 -9.83 15.62
C GLU A 185 6.58 -9.36 14.24
N SER A 186 7.11 -10.27 13.41
CA SER A 186 7.54 -9.95 12.03
C SER A 186 6.41 -9.38 11.16
N LYS A 187 5.16 -9.75 11.47
CA LYS A 187 3.95 -9.34 10.74
C LYS A 187 3.81 -7.83 10.57
N ILE A 188 4.31 -7.04 11.52
CA ILE A 188 4.20 -5.57 11.49
C ILE A 188 5.08 -4.94 10.40
N PHE A 189 6.15 -5.64 10.00
CA PHE A 189 7.12 -5.19 9.00
C PHE A 189 6.79 -5.69 7.59
N LEU A 190 6.11 -6.83 7.47
CA LEU A 190 5.68 -7.40 6.20
C LEU A 190 4.65 -6.52 5.47
N PRO A 191 4.59 -6.56 4.12
CA PRO A 191 3.63 -5.78 3.34
C PRO A 191 2.18 -6.04 3.75
N ASP A 192 1.35 -5.02 3.66
CA ASP A 192 -0.10 -5.14 3.84
C ASP A 192 -0.79 -5.66 2.58
N ILE A 193 -0.24 -5.33 1.41
CA ILE A 193 -0.64 -5.90 0.12
C ILE A 193 0.56 -6.04 -0.82
N ILE A 194 0.56 -7.09 -1.63
CA ILE A 194 1.45 -7.27 -2.77
C ILE A 194 0.54 -7.38 -3.99
N LEU A 195 0.65 -6.47 -4.94
CA LEU A 195 -0.25 -6.34 -6.07
C LEU A 195 0.53 -6.40 -7.38
N VAL A 196 0.20 -7.37 -8.23
CA VAL A 196 0.62 -7.38 -9.64
C VAL A 196 -0.59 -7.00 -10.49
N ASN A 197 -0.52 -5.83 -11.13
CA ASN A 197 -1.62 -5.25 -11.89
C ASN A 197 -2.22 -6.28 -12.84
N LYS A 198 -3.55 -6.35 -12.84
CA LYS A 198 -4.35 -7.26 -13.67
C LYS A 198 -4.13 -8.77 -13.48
N LYS A 199 -3.14 -9.20 -12.70
CA LYS A 199 -2.77 -10.62 -12.53
C LYS A 199 -3.25 -11.21 -11.21
N ALA A 200 -2.81 -10.66 -10.08
CA ALA A 200 -3.12 -11.20 -8.76
C ALA A 200 -2.71 -10.25 -7.63
N MET A 201 -3.15 -10.58 -6.41
CA MET A 201 -2.68 -9.94 -5.19
C MET A 201 -2.48 -10.95 -4.04
N ILE A 202 -1.61 -10.59 -3.09
CA ILE A 202 -1.54 -11.21 -1.76
C ILE A 202 -1.93 -10.14 -0.74
N THR A 203 -2.92 -10.43 0.10
CA THR A 203 -3.43 -9.49 1.10
C THR A 203 -3.13 -9.97 2.51
N LYS A 204 -2.67 -9.07 3.37
CA LYS A 204 -2.49 -9.31 4.81
C LYS A 204 -3.78 -9.03 5.58
N LEU A 205 -4.23 -10.01 6.35
CA LEU A 205 -5.34 -9.86 7.29
C LEU A 205 -4.82 -9.26 8.61
N ILE A 206 -5.49 -8.22 9.10
CA ILE A 206 -5.14 -7.61 10.40
C ILE A 206 -5.52 -8.57 11.53
N GLU A 207 -6.75 -9.05 11.51
CA GLU A 207 -7.33 -9.93 12.52
C GLU A 207 -7.74 -11.27 11.93
N LYS A 208 -7.63 -12.32 12.74
CA LYS A 208 -8.09 -13.67 12.41
C LYS A 208 -8.93 -14.24 13.55
N PRO A 209 -9.85 -15.16 13.25
CA PRO A 209 -10.29 -15.57 11.91
C PRO A 209 -11.12 -14.47 11.22
N THR A 210 -11.05 -14.38 9.89
CA THR A 210 -11.92 -13.49 9.10
C THR A 210 -12.87 -14.31 8.25
N LYS A 211 -14.16 -13.94 8.21
CA LYS A 211 -15.14 -14.54 7.30
C LYS A 211 -15.19 -13.76 5.99
N THR A 212 -15.08 -14.47 4.87
CA THR A 212 -15.29 -13.93 3.53
C THR A 212 -16.79 -13.73 3.25
N SER A 213 -17.10 -13.01 2.17
CA SER A 213 -18.49 -12.78 1.73
C SER A 213 -19.23 -14.05 1.33
N ASP A 214 -18.51 -15.11 0.94
CA ASP A 214 -19.06 -16.46 0.68
C ASP A 214 -19.14 -17.34 1.94
N GLY A 215 -18.85 -16.78 3.12
CA GLY A 215 -18.98 -17.45 4.42
C GLY A 215 -17.81 -18.37 4.78
N LYS A 216 -16.75 -18.42 3.97
CA LYS A 216 -15.54 -19.18 4.31
C LYS A 216 -14.74 -18.47 5.38
N THR A 217 -14.15 -19.25 6.27
CA THR A 217 -13.25 -18.74 7.31
C THR A 217 -11.83 -18.78 6.77
N ILE A 218 -11.13 -17.65 6.79
CA ILE A 218 -9.69 -17.57 6.53
C ILE A 218 -8.95 -17.54 7.86
N GLU A 219 -8.05 -18.52 8.04
CA GLU A 219 -7.21 -18.68 9.23
C GLU A 219 -5.73 -18.33 8.99
N THR A 220 -5.37 -17.90 7.77
CA THR A 220 -4.01 -17.47 7.40
C THR A 220 -3.84 -15.96 7.51
N ASP A 221 -2.59 -15.48 7.70
CA ASP A 221 -2.26 -14.04 7.79
C ASP A 221 -2.24 -13.42 6.41
N PHE A 222 -1.80 -14.19 5.43
CA PHE A 222 -1.71 -13.82 4.04
C PHE A 222 -2.58 -14.73 3.20
N PHE A 223 -3.29 -14.12 2.24
CA PHE A 223 -4.16 -14.83 1.31
C PHE A 223 -3.88 -14.37 -0.12
N TYR A 224 -3.69 -15.33 -1.02
CA TYR A 224 -3.47 -15.11 -2.45
C TYR A 224 -4.80 -15.06 -3.21
N THR A 225 -4.94 -14.10 -4.11
CA THR A 225 -6.10 -13.94 -4.98
C THR A 225 -5.64 -13.71 -6.40
N ARG A 226 -5.94 -14.65 -7.30
CA ARG A 226 -5.70 -14.50 -8.73
C ARG A 226 -6.90 -13.86 -9.41
N PHE A 227 -6.66 -12.83 -10.21
CA PHE A 227 -7.72 -12.14 -10.93
C PHE A 227 -8.10 -12.93 -12.18
N GLY A 228 -9.41 -13.10 -12.41
CA GLY A 228 -9.93 -13.78 -13.61
C GLY A 228 -10.11 -15.30 -13.50
N ASP A 229 -9.65 -15.93 -12.41
CA ASP A 229 -9.78 -17.40 -12.24
C ASP A 229 -11.20 -17.84 -11.92
N ASN A 230 -12.05 -16.96 -11.37
CA ASN A 230 -13.44 -17.29 -11.08
C ASN A 230 -14.39 -16.73 -12.17
N PRO A 231 -15.00 -17.58 -13.01
CA PRO A 231 -15.92 -17.14 -14.06
C PRO A 231 -17.18 -16.43 -13.52
N GLU A 232 -17.57 -16.69 -12.27
CA GLU A 232 -18.69 -15.99 -11.60
C GLU A 232 -18.29 -14.62 -11.06
N SER A 233 -16.99 -14.38 -10.84
CA SER A 233 -16.48 -13.12 -10.29
C SER A 233 -16.43 -11.97 -11.30
N TYR A 234 -16.72 -12.25 -12.59
CA TYR A 234 -16.61 -11.32 -13.72
C TYR A 234 -15.33 -10.46 -13.66
N ASN A 235 -14.19 -10.94 -14.19
CA ASN A 235 -12.96 -10.18 -14.49
C ASN A 235 -12.76 -8.86 -13.69
N PHE A 236 -12.82 -8.91 -12.35
CA PHE A 236 -12.62 -7.72 -11.52
C PHE A 236 -11.16 -7.62 -11.12
N TYR A 237 -10.32 -7.34 -12.11
CA TYR A 237 -8.88 -7.27 -11.93
C TYR A 237 -8.41 -5.92 -11.34
N GLY A 238 -9.31 -4.93 -11.28
CA GLY A 238 -9.13 -3.68 -10.54
C GLY A 238 -9.30 -3.82 -9.02
N ALA A 239 -9.68 -5.00 -8.50
CA ALA A 239 -9.91 -5.24 -7.08
C ALA A 239 -8.71 -4.88 -6.21
N GLY A 240 -7.48 -5.15 -6.67
CA GLY A 240 -6.29 -4.81 -5.90
C GLY A 240 -6.13 -3.31 -5.63
N LEU A 241 -6.43 -2.46 -6.64
CA LEU A 241 -6.37 -1.01 -6.49
C LEU A 241 -7.49 -0.48 -5.59
N GLU A 242 -8.67 -1.08 -5.70
CA GLU A 242 -9.80 -0.79 -4.80
C GLU A 242 -9.43 -1.09 -3.35
N HIS A 243 -8.89 -2.27 -3.07
CA HIS A 243 -8.40 -2.65 -1.74
C HIS A 243 -7.36 -1.65 -1.21
N VAL A 244 -6.40 -1.22 -2.03
CA VAL A 244 -5.41 -0.20 -1.64
C VAL A 244 -6.10 1.09 -1.22
N LEU A 245 -6.99 1.64 -2.07
CA LEU A 245 -7.65 2.91 -1.78
C LEU A 245 -8.54 2.84 -0.55
N VAL A 246 -9.33 1.78 -0.38
CA VAL A 246 -10.21 1.60 0.79
C VAL A 246 -9.38 1.52 2.07
N ARG A 247 -8.25 0.80 2.05
CA ARG A 247 -7.36 0.71 3.22
C ARG A 247 -6.75 2.07 3.56
N LEU A 248 -6.26 2.81 2.58
CA LEU A 248 -5.70 4.14 2.79
C LEU A 248 -6.76 5.15 3.27
N TYR A 249 -7.97 5.08 2.72
CA TYR A 249 -9.10 5.89 3.16
C TYR A 249 -9.44 5.60 4.63
N ASN A 250 -9.55 4.34 5.02
CA ASN A 250 -9.81 3.99 6.42
C ASN A 250 -8.71 4.48 7.37
N LEU A 251 -7.44 4.44 6.93
CA LEU A 251 -6.32 4.93 7.72
C LEU A 251 -6.28 6.45 7.84
N CYS A 252 -6.92 7.22 6.94
CA CYS A 252 -6.83 8.67 7.01
C CYS A 252 -7.44 9.22 8.29
N ASN A 253 -8.39 8.49 8.89
CA ASN A 253 -9.01 8.87 10.14
C ASN A 253 -8.01 8.96 11.30
N TRP A 254 -6.87 8.27 11.23
CA TRP A 254 -5.82 8.38 12.25
C TRP A 254 -5.28 9.81 12.40
N GLN A 255 -5.35 10.65 11.37
CA GLN A 255 -4.88 12.04 11.43
C GLN A 255 -5.71 12.91 12.40
N PHE A 256 -6.92 12.48 12.78
CA PHE A 256 -7.75 13.17 13.76
C PHE A 256 -7.48 12.73 15.19
N PHE A 257 -6.79 11.61 15.38
CA PHE A 257 -6.51 11.02 16.70
C PHE A 257 -5.05 11.15 17.12
N ILE A 258 -4.16 11.37 16.15
CA ILE A 258 -2.72 11.35 16.30
C ILE A 258 -2.13 12.55 15.55
N THR A 259 -1.30 13.31 16.25
CA THR A 259 -0.48 14.36 15.64
C THR A 259 0.99 14.16 16.01
N PRO A 260 1.93 14.25 15.05
CA PRO A 260 3.36 14.21 15.35
C PRO A 260 3.77 15.34 16.30
N GLU A 261 4.56 15.04 17.32
CA GLU A 261 5.13 16.03 18.24
C GLU A 261 6.42 16.62 17.65
N TYR A 262 6.29 17.48 16.63
CA TYR A 262 7.46 18.05 15.94
C TYR A 262 8.44 18.81 16.86
N HIS A 263 7.97 19.40 17.95
CA HIS A 263 8.83 20.07 18.93
C HIS A 263 9.84 19.12 19.58
N GLU A 264 9.49 17.83 19.76
CA GLU A 264 10.42 16.83 20.26
C GLU A 264 11.59 16.65 19.30
N TYR A 265 11.30 16.58 17.99
CA TYR A 265 12.33 16.50 16.93
C TYR A 265 13.25 17.71 16.96
N PHE A 266 12.70 18.93 17.01
CA PHE A 266 13.50 20.15 17.10
C PHE A 266 14.35 20.21 18.37
N ASN A 267 13.79 19.84 19.52
CA ASN A 267 14.51 19.82 20.79
C ASN A 267 15.67 18.83 20.77
N LYS A 268 15.45 17.66 20.15
CA LYS A 268 16.49 16.63 20.01
C LYS A 268 17.65 17.12 19.14
N ASP A 269 17.35 17.76 18.02
CA ASP A 269 18.39 18.34 17.14
C ASP A 269 19.18 19.44 17.86
N MET A 270 18.51 20.33 18.60
CA MET A 270 19.16 21.37 19.41
C MET A 270 20.02 20.81 20.55
N SER A 271 19.67 19.64 21.09
CA SER A 271 20.47 18.99 22.15
C SER A 271 21.74 18.30 21.62
N ASN A 272 21.79 18.03 20.31
CA ASN A 272 22.92 17.37 19.66
C ASN A 272 23.86 18.35 18.95
N SER A 273 23.51 19.63 18.86
CA SER A 273 24.31 20.73 18.29
C SER A 273 25.18 21.40 19.35
#